data_AF-A0A6M5YH52-F1
#
_entry.id   AF-A0A6M5YH52-F1
#
_cell.length_a   1.000
_cell.length_b   1.000
_cell.length_c   1.000
_cell.angle_alpha   90.00
_cell.angle_beta   90.00
_cell.angle_gamma   90.00
#
_symmetry.space_group_name_H-M   'P 1'
#
loop_
_entity.id
_entity.type
_entity.pdbx_description
1 polymer ?
#
loop_
_entity_poly.entity_id
_entity_poly.type
_entity_poly.pdbx_seq_one_letter_code
_entity_poly.pdbx_strand_id
1 'polypeptide(L)'
;MTRVRLGHFILATFVASLLAAAGCSPPPKGTPVSGTVTLPKGASFDKDDNVEITFRPDGDAKSAVGSVITTEKSSSVTFTAKTAGITTGVLPGKYRIGVKITPYAGMPGNKDRKRGFDEGLNQKYKVEKSPLTCEVTADAPNDFTIDLEKGNVKKN
;
A
#
# COMPACT_ATOMS: atom_id res chain seq x y z
N MET A 1 -17.92 78.93 16.28
CA MET A 1 -18.71 77.94 17.05
C MET A 1 -19.14 76.84 16.09
N THR A 2 -18.32 75.82 15.86
CA THR A 2 -18.18 74.54 16.59
C THR A 2 -19.15 73.47 16.05
N ARG A 3 -18.55 72.64 15.20
CA ARG A 3 -18.91 71.33 14.60
C ARG A 3 -19.86 70.44 15.41
N VAL A 4 -20.69 69.66 14.72
CA VAL A 4 -20.90 68.23 15.04
C VAL A 4 -20.94 67.42 13.73
N ARG A 5 -20.13 66.36 13.68
CA ARG A 5 -19.85 65.50 12.53
C ARG A 5 -20.87 64.37 12.43
N LEU A 6 -21.38 64.14 11.22
CA LEU A 6 -22.25 63.03 10.85
C LEU A 6 -21.45 61.71 10.92
N GLY A 7 -21.82 60.87 11.90
CA GLY A 7 -21.14 59.63 12.23
C GLY A 7 -21.17 58.63 11.07
N HIS A 8 -20.00 58.41 10.48
CA HIS A 8 -19.71 57.22 9.69
C HIS A 8 -19.46 56.07 10.66
N PHE A 9 -20.50 55.31 10.98
CA PHE A 9 -20.39 54.03 11.67
C PHE A 9 -21.41 53.09 11.02
N ILE A 10 -21.05 51.81 10.91
CA ILE A 10 -21.79 50.74 10.22
C ILE A 10 -21.37 50.55 8.75
N LEU A 11 -20.09 50.24 8.52
CA LEU A 11 -19.70 49.49 7.31
C LEU A 11 -18.39 48.71 7.52
N ALA A 12 -18.33 47.88 8.57
CA ALA A 12 -17.13 47.05 8.81
C ALA A 12 -17.44 45.75 9.59
N THR A 13 -18.56 45.08 9.30
CA THR A 13 -18.94 43.86 10.05
C THR A 13 -19.62 42.82 9.16
N PHE A 14 -19.11 42.59 7.94
CA PHE A 14 -19.62 41.52 7.07
C PHE A 14 -18.54 40.75 6.29
N VAL A 15 -17.25 40.97 6.60
CA VAL A 15 -16.11 40.36 5.89
C VAL A 15 -15.28 39.41 6.78
N ALA A 16 -15.79 39.05 7.96
CA ALA A 16 -15.07 38.18 8.91
C ALA A 16 -15.64 36.76 9.05
N SER A 17 -16.68 36.40 8.28
CA SER A 17 -17.39 35.11 8.43
C SER A 17 -17.08 34.10 7.31
N LEU A 18 -16.28 34.47 6.29
CA LEU A 18 -15.99 33.59 5.14
C LEU A 18 -14.70 32.77 5.24
N LEU A 19 -13.90 32.90 6.31
CA LEU A 19 -12.68 32.10 6.48
C LEU A 19 -12.87 30.79 7.26
N ALA A 20 -14.08 30.50 7.76
CA ALA A 20 -14.35 29.28 8.54
C ALA A 20 -14.62 28.02 7.70
N ALA A 21 -14.60 28.13 6.37
CA ALA A 21 -14.76 26.98 5.46
C ALA A 21 -13.43 26.55 4.82
N ALA A 22 -12.30 26.71 5.52
CA ALA A 22 -11.11 25.90 5.26
C ALA A 22 -11.44 24.44 5.64
N GLY A 23 -12.23 23.79 4.78
CA GLY A 23 -12.67 22.42 4.91
C GLY A 23 -11.46 21.50 4.93
N CYS A 24 -11.09 21.08 6.14
CA CYS A 24 -10.25 19.91 6.33
C CYS A 24 -11.04 18.72 5.79
N SER A 25 -10.89 18.43 4.49
CA SER A 25 -11.48 17.23 3.91
C SER A 25 -10.92 16.05 4.70
N PRO A 26 -11.77 15.21 5.31
CA PRO A 26 -11.28 14.09 6.09
C PRO A 26 -10.34 13.25 5.22
N PRO A 27 -9.22 12.77 5.76
CA PRO A 27 -8.24 12.04 4.98
C PRO A 27 -8.92 10.86 4.28
N PRO A 28 -8.53 10.58 3.02
CA PRO A 28 -9.19 9.53 2.25
C PRO A 28 -9.09 8.19 2.99
N LYS A 29 -10.23 7.53 3.16
CA LYS A 29 -10.33 6.26 3.88
C LYS A 29 -9.95 5.12 2.93
N GLY A 30 -8.93 4.34 3.30
CA GLY A 30 -8.59 3.12 2.58
C GLY A 30 -9.52 1.96 2.96
N THR A 31 -9.47 0.90 2.15
CA THR A 31 -10.20 -0.35 2.35
C THR A 31 -9.22 -1.44 2.83
N PRO A 32 -9.59 -2.32 3.78
CA PRO A 32 -8.73 -3.42 4.18
C PRO A 32 -8.36 -4.30 2.98
N VAL A 33 -7.06 -4.59 2.84
CA VAL A 33 -6.53 -5.53 1.85
C VAL A 33 -5.75 -6.62 2.57
N SER A 34 -6.13 -7.86 2.29
CA SER A 34 -5.41 -9.07 2.71
C SER A 34 -5.06 -9.92 1.50
N GLY A 35 -4.23 -10.92 1.71
CA GLY A 35 -4.01 -11.92 0.69
C GLY A 35 -3.01 -12.99 1.09
N THR A 36 -2.72 -13.85 0.14
CA THR A 36 -1.72 -14.90 0.23
C THR A 36 -0.75 -14.79 -0.94
N VAL A 37 0.55 -14.92 -0.68
CA VAL A 37 1.59 -15.10 -1.71
C VAL A 37 1.97 -16.57 -1.74
N THR A 38 1.94 -17.20 -2.92
CA THR A 38 2.39 -18.58 -3.12
C THR A 38 3.65 -18.63 -3.98
N LEU A 39 4.61 -19.46 -3.58
CA LEU A 39 5.85 -19.67 -4.32
C LEU A 39 5.70 -20.72 -5.42
N PRO A 40 6.58 -20.70 -6.45
CA PRO A 40 6.68 -21.79 -7.41
C PRO A 40 6.97 -23.13 -6.76
N LYS A 41 6.47 -24.21 -7.38
CA LYS A 41 6.77 -25.57 -6.95
C LYS A 41 8.28 -25.80 -6.75
N GLY A 42 8.63 -26.32 -5.57
CA GLY A 42 10.01 -26.59 -5.17
C GLY A 42 10.71 -25.44 -4.46
N ALA A 43 10.12 -24.24 -4.41
CA ALA A 43 10.57 -23.15 -3.55
C ALA A 43 9.76 -23.10 -2.25
N SER A 44 10.40 -22.61 -1.19
CA SER A 44 9.75 -22.38 0.10
C SER A 44 10.30 -21.11 0.76
N PHE A 45 9.42 -20.44 1.50
CA PHE A 45 9.82 -19.55 2.56
C PHE A 45 10.43 -20.40 3.67
N ASP A 46 11.49 -19.90 4.29
CA ASP A 46 11.97 -20.42 5.56
C ASP A 46 11.56 -19.46 6.68
N LYS A 47 11.78 -19.87 7.92
CA LYS A 47 11.53 -19.03 9.10
C LYS A 47 12.34 -17.72 9.04
N ASP A 48 11.73 -16.62 9.44
CA ASP A 48 12.31 -15.27 9.52
C ASP A 48 12.63 -14.61 8.15
N ASP A 49 12.19 -15.19 7.03
CA ASP A 49 12.24 -14.50 5.74
C ASP A 49 11.26 -13.31 5.76
N ASN A 50 11.70 -12.16 5.24
CA ASN A 50 10.83 -11.00 5.05
C ASN A 50 10.25 -11.03 3.63
N VAL A 51 8.92 -11.01 3.53
CA VAL A 51 8.19 -10.90 2.26
C VAL A 51 7.50 -9.55 2.22
N GLU A 52 7.91 -8.71 1.27
CA GLU A 52 7.34 -7.39 1.02
C GLU A 52 6.50 -7.41 -0.25
N ILE A 53 5.27 -6.92 -0.15
CA ILE A 53 4.31 -6.79 -1.24
C ILE A 53 4.05 -5.29 -1.45
N THR A 54 4.51 -4.75 -2.57
CA THR A 54 4.32 -3.34 -2.92
C THR A 54 3.12 -3.20 -3.85
N PHE A 55 2.15 -2.36 -3.49
CA PHE A 55 1.04 -1.93 -4.33
C PHE A 55 1.39 -0.56 -4.90
N ARG A 56 1.87 -0.52 -6.15
CA ARG A 56 2.12 0.73 -6.88
C ARG A 56 0.89 1.09 -7.71
N PRO A 57 0.22 2.22 -7.46
CA PRO A 57 -0.97 2.60 -8.19
C PRO A 57 -0.64 2.95 -9.64
N ASP A 58 -1.62 2.73 -10.50
CA ASP A 58 -1.65 3.30 -11.84
C ASP A 58 -2.27 4.71 -11.75
N GLY A 59 -1.41 5.73 -11.57
CA GLY A 59 -1.81 7.13 -11.38
C GLY A 59 -1.17 7.79 -10.15
N ASP A 60 -1.80 8.87 -9.67
CA ASP A 60 -1.25 9.74 -8.61
C ASP A 60 -1.57 9.30 -7.18
N ALA A 61 -2.20 8.14 -7.00
CA ALA A 61 -2.50 7.63 -5.66
C ALA A 61 -1.19 7.29 -4.91
N LYS A 62 -1.28 7.17 -3.58
CA LYS A 62 -0.16 6.74 -2.75
C LYS A 62 0.02 5.22 -2.84
N SER A 63 1.28 4.78 -2.88
CA SER A 63 1.61 3.35 -2.78
C SER A 63 1.22 2.79 -1.42
N ALA A 64 0.85 1.51 -1.41
CA ALA A 64 0.66 0.73 -0.20
C ALA A 64 1.67 -0.41 -0.12
N VAL A 65 1.95 -0.88 1.09
CA VAL A 65 2.88 -1.98 1.33
C VAL A 65 2.25 -2.97 2.31
N GLY A 66 2.36 -4.25 2.00
CA GLY A 66 2.23 -5.35 2.95
C GLY A 66 3.60 -5.93 3.24
N SER A 67 3.87 -6.29 4.49
CA SER A 67 5.09 -6.99 4.88
C SER A 67 4.73 -8.08 5.86
N VAL A 68 5.35 -9.25 5.72
CA VAL A 68 5.19 -10.38 6.62
C VAL A 68 6.56 -11.01 6.86
N ILE A 69 6.82 -11.31 8.12
CA ILE A 69 7.94 -12.16 8.52
C ILE A 69 7.39 -13.57 8.69
N THR A 70 7.94 -14.52 7.96
CA THR A 70 7.48 -15.92 8.00
C THR A 70 7.89 -16.56 9.31
N THR A 71 7.00 -17.33 9.93
CA THR A 71 7.26 -17.95 11.25
C THR A 71 7.79 -19.37 11.14
N GLU A 72 7.59 -20.00 9.99
CA GLU A 72 7.94 -21.39 9.70
C GLU A 72 8.18 -21.60 8.21
N LYS A 73 8.66 -22.79 7.86
CA LYS A 73 8.86 -23.17 6.46
C LYS A 73 7.52 -23.41 5.79
N SER A 74 7.24 -22.71 4.70
CA SER A 74 5.96 -22.79 3.99
C SER A 74 6.11 -22.50 2.49
N SER A 75 5.19 -22.99 1.67
CA SER A 75 5.06 -22.60 0.26
C SER A 75 4.21 -21.35 0.07
N SER A 76 3.56 -20.87 1.13
CA SER A 76 2.66 -19.72 1.10
C SER A 76 2.73 -18.87 2.37
N VAL A 77 2.42 -17.58 2.26
CA VAL A 77 2.35 -16.67 3.40
C VAL A 77 1.21 -15.68 3.22
N THR A 78 0.51 -15.37 4.31
CA THR A 78 -0.57 -14.38 4.32
C THR A 78 -0.02 -12.98 4.62
N PHE A 79 -0.60 -11.96 4.00
CA PHE A 79 -0.23 -10.56 4.25
C PHE A 79 -1.46 -9.67 4.44
N THR A 80 -1.23 -8.51 5.05
CA THR A 80 -2.17 -7.38 5.05
C THR A 80 -1.44 -6.15 4.54
N ALA A 81 -2.08 -5.33 3.71
CA ALA A 81 -1.47 -4.15 3.11
C ALA A 81 -2.04 -2.84 3.69
N LYS A 82 -1.18 -1.82 3.79
CA LYS A 82 -1.53 -0.50 4.29
C LYS A 82 -0.85 0.61 3.49
N THR A 83 -1.57 1.70 3.25
CA THR A 83 -1.06 2.94 2.64
C THR A 83 -0.42 3.82 3.70
N ALA A 84 0.75 4.38 3.41
CA ALA A 84 1.41 5.33 4.30
C ALA A 84 0.55 6.58 4.53
N GLY A 85 0.39 6.98 5.79
CA GLY A 85 -0.40 8.15 6.18
C GLY A 85 -1.92 7.97 6.11
N ILE A 86 -2.41 6.74 5.89
CA ILE A 86 -3.84 6.41 5.99
C ILE A 86 -4.05 5.53 7.23
N THR A 87 -5.14 5.79 7.95
CA THR A 87 -5.48 5.04 9.17
C THR A 87 -5.72 3.56 8.88
N THR A 88 -6.33 3.24 7.74
CA THR A 88 -6.72 1.88 7.36
C THR A 88 -6.46 1.59 5.88
N GLY A 89 -5.87 0.43 5.59
CA GLY A 89 -5.95 -0.22 4.30
C GLY A 89 -5.26 0.46 3.10
N VAL A 90 -5.74 0.10 1.91
CA VAL A 90 -5.26 0.56 0.60
C VAL A 90 -6.32 1.46 -0.03
N LEU A 91 -5.93 2.51 -0.77
CA LEU A 91 -6.91 3.31 -1.50
C LEU A 91 -7.53 2.49 -2.65
N PRO A 92 -8.81 2.72 -3.00
CA PRO A 92 -9.39 2.11 -4.19
C PRO A 92 -8.67 2.54 -5.47
N GLY A 93 -8.52 1.62 -6.41
CA GLY A 93 -7.87 1.87 -7.70
C GLY A 93 -7.17 0.64 -8.28
N LYS A 94 -6.55 0.84 -9.43
CA LYS A 94 -5.74 -0.17 -10.13
C LYS A 94 -4.30 -0.09 -9.65
N TYR A 95 -3.70 -1.26 -9.41
CA TYR A 95 -2.35 -1.38 -8.88
C TYR A 95 -1.54 -2.38 -9.68
N ARG A 96 -0.25 -2.06 -9.87
CA ARG A 96 0.80 -3.04 -10.16
C ARG A 96 1.39 -3.54 -8.86
N ILE A 97 1.58 -4.85 -8.77
CA ILE A 97 2.09 -5.50 -7.56
C ILE A 97 3.56 -5.86 -7.74
N GLY A 98 4.40 -5.42 -6.83
CA GLY A 98 5.76 -5.93 -6.67
C GLY A 98 5.84 -6.93 -5.51
N VAL A 99 6.69 -7.94 -5.64
CA VAL A 99 6.98 -8.87 -4.54
C VAL A 99 8.48 -9.00 -4.38
N LYS A 100 8.96 -8.81 -3.14
CA LYS A 100 10.37 -8.95 -2.77
C LYS A 100 10.50 -9.86 -1.57
N ILE A 101 11.32 -10.89 -1.72
CA ILE A 101 11.61 -11.87 -0.68
C ILE A 101 13.06 -11.64 -0.23
N THR A 102 13.27 -11.40 1.06
CA THR A 102 14.58 -11.20 1.65
C THR A 102 14.84 -12.28 2.69
N PRO A 103 15.65 -13.30 2.38
CA PRO A 103 16.00 -14.32 3.35
C PRO A 103 16.72 -13.77 4.57
N TYR A 104 16.49 -14.38 5.73
CA TYR A 104 17.15 -13.96 6.96
C TYR A 104 18.67 -14.11 6.88
N ALA A 105 19.40 -13.06 7.27
CA ALA A 105 20.86 -13.02 7.16
C ALA A 105 21.59 -14.00 8.13
N GLY A 106 20.91 -14.53 9.15
CA GLY A 106 21.51 -15.41 10.15
C GLY A 106 21.34 -16.92 9.90
N MET A 107 20.62 -17.33 8.85
CA MET A 107 20.39 -18.76 8.57
C MET A 107 21.50 -19.41 7.72
N PRO A 108 21.81 -20.71 7.94
CA PRO A 108 22.66 -21.48 7.04
C PRO A 108 22.13 -21.44 5.59
N GLY A 109 23.03 -21.26 4.62
CA GLY A 109 22.66 -21.23 3.19
C GLY A 109 21.95 -19.95 2.72
N ASN A 110 21.82 -18.93 3.56
CA ASN A 110 21.12 -17.69 3.22
C ASN A 110 21.68 -16.97 1.99
N LYS A 111 23.01 -16.98 1.75
CA LYS A 111 23.65 -16.31 0.62
C LYS A 111 23.18 -16.92 -0.70
N ASP A 112 23.07 -18.24 -0.75
CA ASP A 112 22.61 -18.96 -1.93
C ASP A 112 21.11 -18.77 -2.15
N ARG A 113 20.30 -18.83 -1.07
CA ARG A 113 18.87 -18.52 -1.15
C ARG A 113 18.62 -17.09 -1.61
N LYS A 114 19.33 -16.13 -1.01
CA LYS A 114 19.24 -14.70 -1.36
C LYS A 114 19.58 -14.49 -2.83
N ARG A 115 20.68 -15.10 -3.31
CA ARG A 115 21.07 -15.06 -4.72
C ARG A 115 19.97 -15.66 -5.61
N GLY A 116 19.43 -16.82 -5.26
CA GLY A 116 18.35 -17.45 -6.02
C GLY A 116 17.09 -16.59 -6.14
N PHE A 117 16.68 -15.92 -5.06
CA PHE A 117 15.57 -14.96 -5.12
C PHE A 117 15.94 -13.70 -5.91
N ASP A 118 17.13 -13.14 -5.69
CA ASP A 118 17.60 -11.89 -6.30
C ASP A 118 17.91 -11.98 -7.79
N GLU A 119 18.26 -13.16 -8.29
CA GLU A 119 18.47 -13.42 -9.72
C GLU A 119 17.18 -13.92 -10.40
N GLY A 120 16.25 -14.48 -9.63
CA GLY A 120 14.98 -15.02 -10.11
C GLY A 120 13.76 -14.15 -9.76
N LEU A 121 13.04 -14.56 -8.72
CA LEU A 121 11.71 -14.03 -8.38
C LEU A 121 11.71 -12.52 -8.10
N ASN A 122 12.68 -12.01 -7.34
CA ASN A 122 12.74 -10.58 -6.99
C ASN A 122 12.98 -9.70 -8.22
N GLN A 123 13.68 -10.21 -9.25
CA GLN A 123 13.77 -9.52 -10.53
C GLN A 123 12.44 -9.61 -11.24
N LYS A 124 11.91 -10.82 -11.47
CA LYS A 124 10.68 -11.03 -12.24
C LYS A 124 9.51 -10.18 -11.72
N TYR A 125 9.39 -10.05 -10.40
CA TYR A 125 8.30 -9.35 -9.73
C TYR A 125 8.72 -8.02 -9.11
N LYS A 126 9.80 -7.40 -9.63
CA LYS A 126 10.15 -6.02 -9.26
C LYS A 126 9.04 -5.07 -9.71
N VAL A 127 8.58 -4.19 -8.82
CA VAL A 127 7.35 -3.40 -9.01
C VAL A 127 7.31 -2.60 -10.32
N GLU A 128 8.44 -2.14 -10.87
CA GLU A 128 8.45 -1.37 -12.13
C GLU A 128 8.10 -2.22 -13.35
N LYS A 129 8.44 -3.51 -13.34
CA LYS A 129 8.32 -4.42 -14.49
C LYS A 129 7.43 -5.63 -14.25
N SER A 130 6.88 -5.75 -13.04
CA SER A 130 6.02 -6.87 -12.65
C SER A 130 4.76 -6.92 -13.52
N PRO A 131 4.39 -8.10 -14.05
CA PRO A 131 3.14 -8.28 -14.78
C PRO A 131 1.93 -8.39 -13.85
N LEU A 132 2.15 -8.48 -12.53
CA LEU A 132 1.09 -8.65 -11.55
C LEU A 132 0.29 -7.35 -11.41
N THR A 133 -1.01 -7.42 -11.61
CA THR A 133 -1.92 -6.30 -11.44
C THR A 133 -3.16 -6.71 -10.66
N CYS A 134 -3.73 -5.79 -9.89
CA CYS A 134 -5.03 -5.98 -9.25
C CYS A 134 -5.83 -4.67 -9.24
N GLU A 135 -7.11 -4.80 -8.88
CA GLU A 135 -7.99 -3.67 -8.61
C GLU A 135 -8.52 -3.78 -7.19
N VAL A 136 -8.27 -2.74 -6.40
CA VAL A 136 -8.78 -2.57 -5.05
C VAL A 136 -10.08 -1.80 -5.15
N THR A 137 -11.18 -2.37 -4.69
CA THR A 137 -12.52 -1.75 -4.73
C THR A 137 -12.81 -1.01 -3.44
N ALA A 138 -13.63 0.04 -3.48
CA ALA A 138 -14.08 0.73 -2.27
C ALA A 138 -14.78 -0.23 -1.29
N ASP A 139 -15.50 -1.20 -1.83
CA ASP A 139 -16.17 -2.25 -1.07
C ASP A 139 -15.19 -3.36 -0.68
N ALA A 140 -15.28 -3.78 0.58
CA ALA A 140 -14.63 -4.98 1.09
C ALA A 140 -15.50 -6.23 0.78
N PRO A 141 -14.91 -7.43 0.71
CA PRO A 141 -13.50 -7.74 0.95
C PRO A 141 -12.60 -7.49 -0.27
N ASN A 142 -11.36 -7.10 -0.01
CA ASN A 142 -10.26 -7.13 -0.98
C ASN A 142 -9.24 -8.18 -0.52
N ASP A 143 -9.52 -9.45 -0.84
CA ASP A 143 -8.64 -10.58 -0.57
C ASP A 143 -8.04 -11.12 -1.86
N PHE A 144 -6.71 -11.26 -1.91
CA PHE A 144 -5.98 -11.63 -3.12
C PHE A 144 -5.08 -12.84 -2.94
N THR A 145 -5.03 -13.71 -3.96
CA THR A 145 -3.99 -14.73 -4.10
C THR A 145 -3.00 -14.31 -5.17
N ILE A 146 -1.73 -14.13 -4.79
CA ILE A 146 -0.61 -13.83 -5.68
C ILE A 146 0.14 -15.13 -5.94
N ASP A 147 -0.03 -15.70 -7.14
CA ASP A 147 0.64 -16.93 -7.56
C ASP A 147 1.90 -16.59 -8.36
N LEU A 148 3.07 -16.75 -7.73
CA LEU A 148 4.36 -16.42 -8.34
C LEU A 148 4.83 -17.45 -9.35
N GLU A 149 4.23 -18.65 -9.40
CA GLU A 149 4.47 -19.64 -10.44
C GLU A 149 3.78 -19.21 -11.73
N LYS A 150 2.48 -18.96 -11.64
CA LYS A 150 1.62 -18.58 -12.77
C LYS A 150 1.81 -17.13 -13.17
N GLY A 151 2.36 -16.29 -12.29
CA GLY A 151 2.53 -14.87 -12.52
C GLY A 151 1.20 -14.14 -12.65
N ASN A 152 0.21 -14.51 -11.82
CA ASN A 152 -1.10 -13.87 -11.82
C ASN A 152 -1.58 -13.52 -10.40
N VAL A 153 -2.60 -12.66 -10.35
CA VAL A 153 -3.28 -12.27 -9.12
C VAL A 153 -4.76 -12.62 -9.29
N LYS A 154 -5.32 -13.32 -8.31
CA LYS A 154 -6.75 -13.66 -8.26
C LYS A 154 -7.38 -12.95 -7.07
N LYS A 155 -8.55 -12.32 -7.27
CA LYS A 155 -9.41 -11.86 -6.16
C LYS A 155 -10.31 -13.01 -5.71
N ASN A 156 -10.44 -13.21 -4.41
CA ASN A 156 -11.26 -14.26 -3.80
C ASN A 156 -12.68 -13.79 -3.49
#